data_AF-K1TQM6-F1
#
_entry.id   AF-K1TQM6-F1
#
_cell.length_a   1.000
_cell.length_b   1.000
_cell.length_c   1.000
_cell.angle_alpha   90.00
_cell.angle_beta   90.00
_cell.angle_gamma   90.00
#
_symmetry.space_group_name_H-M   'P 1'
#
loop_
_entity.id
_entity.type
_entity.pdbx_description
1 polymer ?
#
loop_
_entity_poly.entity_id
_entity_poly.type
_entity_poly.pdbx_seq_one_letter_code
_entity_poly.pdbx_strand_id
1 'polypeptide(L)'
;MSVTGCFLVLFILFHMSMNVTAIISPEGYNAICGFLGANWYALAGTVVLAAGVVIHFIYAIVLTLNNYRARGSQRYAVTVKEPGVAWASKNMLVLG
;
A
#
# COMPACT_ATOMS: atom_id res chain seq x y z
N MET A 1 -3.88 -0.80 -7.85
CA MET A 1 -3.51 -1.61 -9.05
C MET A 1 -2.21 -2.34 -8.80
N SER A 2 -1.88 -3.39 -9.57
CA SER A 2 -0.74 -4.29 -9.31
C SER A 2 0.61 -3.58 -9.28
N VAL A 3 0.91 -2.72 -10.24
CA VAL A 3 2.20 -2.00 -10.32
C VAL A 3 2.39 -1.07 -9.13
N THR A 4 1.44 -0.18 -8.87
CA THR A 4 1.52 0.74 -7.71
C THR A 4 1.47 -0.01 -6.38
N GLY A 5 0.75 -1.13 -6.31
CA GLY A 5 0.74 -2.00 -5.12
C GLY A 5 2.09 -2.65 -4.87
N CYS A 6 2.74 -3.17 -5.90
CA CYS A 6 4.09 -3.74 -5.81
C CYS A 6 5.10 -2.67 -5.33
N PHE A 7 5.04 -1.47 -5.90
CA PHE A 7 5.86 -0.33 -5.45
C PHE A 7 5.67 -0.03 -3.95
N LEU A 8 4.42 0.05 -3.46
CA LEU A 8 4.14 0.32 -2.05
C LEU A 8 4.57 -0.82 -1.12
N VAL A 9 4.42 -2.08 -1.55
CA VAL A 9 4.92 -3.24 -0.78
C VAL A 9 6.45 -3.19 -0.66
N LEU A 10 7.16 -2.92 -1.75
CA LEU A 10 8.61 -2.78 -1.72
C LEU A 10 9.04 -1.62 -0.82
N PHE A 11 8.32 -0.49 -0.87
CA PHE A 11 8.57 0.63 0.04
C PHE A 11 8.38 0.24 1.51
N ILE A 12 7.29 -0.44 1.87
CA ILE A 12 7.03 -0.85 3.26
C ILE A 12 8.09 -1.87 3.73
N LEU A 13 8.50 -2.82 2.88
CA LEU A 13 9.56 -3.76 3.21
C LEU A 13 10.90 -3.06 3.46
N PHE A 14 11.27 -2.13 2.59
CA PHE A 14 12.44 -1.27 2.78
C PHE A 14 12.33 -0.44 4.07
N HIS A 15 11.20 0.23 4.27
CA HIS A 15 10.93 1.08 5.43
C HIS A 15 11.02 0.28 6.74
N MET A 16 10.35 -0.87 6.80
CA MET A 16 10.42 -1.77 7.95
C MET A 16 11.85 -2.22 8.21
N SER A 17 12.57 -2.67 7.18
CA SER A 17 13.94 -3.20 7.33
C SER A 17 14.88 -2.16 7.95
N MET A 18 14.80 -0.90 7.51
CA MET A 18 15.59 0.19 8.09
C MET A 18 15.21 0.50 9.54
N ASN A 19 13.91 0.43 9.88
CA ASN A 19 13.45 0.67 11.24
C ASN A 19 13.83 -0.47 12.20
N VAL A 20 13.91 -1.72 11.73
CA VAL A 20 14.43 -2.83 12.54
C VAL A 20 15.89 -2.57 12.94
N THR A 21 16.69 -1.90 12.10
CA THR A 21 18.06 -1.50 12.46
C THR A 21 18.10 -0.69 13.75
N ALA A 22 17.06 0.11 14.07
CA ALA A 22 17.00 0.87 15.31
C ALA A 22 17.02 -0.02 16.58
N ILE A 23 16.56 -1.26 16.47
CA ILE A 23 16.54 -2.23 17.58
C ILE A 23 17.93 -2.86 17.76
N ILE A 24 18.70 -3.00 16.67
CA ILE A 24 19.95 -3.78 16.64
C ILE A 24 21.18 -2.87 16.81
N SER A 25 21.18 -1.69 16.19
CA SER A 25 22.29 -0.74 16.23
C SER A 25 21.78 0.70 16.08
N PRO A 26 21.85 1.49 17.15
CA PRO A 26 21.58 2.93 17.10
C PRO A 26 22.47 3.66 16.09
N GLU A 27 23.75 3.29 15.98
CA GLU A 27 24.71 3.89 15.06
C GLU A 27 24.33 3.60 13.60
N GLY A 28 23.95 2.35 13.30
CA GLY A 28 23.49 1.96 11.97
C GLY A 28 22.19 2.68 11.57
N TYR A 29 21.25 2.80 12.49
CA TYR A 29 20.02 3.56 12.26
C TYR A 29 20.31 5.05 12.01
N ASN A 30 21.17 5.67 12.82
CA ASN A 30 21.56 7.07 12.63
C ASN A 30 22.27 7.32 11.30
N ALA A 31 23.10 6.37 10.83
CA ALA A 31 23.72 6.46 9.50
C ALA A 31 22.68 6.43 8.38
N ILE A 32 21.67 5.55 8.48
CA ILE A 32 20.53 5.49 7.55
C ILE A 32 19.74 6.81 7.59
N CYS A 33 19.46 7.35 8.78
CA CYS A 33 18.79 8.64 8.94
C CYS A 33 19.61 9.81 8.36
N GLY A 34 20.94 9.78 8.47
CA GLY A 34 21.80 10.79 7.83
C GLY A 34 21.74 10.73 6.31
N PHE A 35 21.70 9.51 5.75
CA PHE A 35 21.57 9.31 4.30
C PHE A 35 20.17 9.65 3.78
N LEU A 36 19.11 9.14 4.41
CA LEU A 36 17.73 9.31 3.96
C LEU A 36 16.98 10.46 4.64
N GLY A 37 17.68 11.27 5.43
CA GLY A 37 17.13 12.44 6.13
C GLY A 37 16.78 13.58 5.19
N ALA A 38 16.82 14.83 5.65
CA ALA A 38 16.40 16.01 4.88
C ALA A 38 17.35 16.42 3.72
N ASN A 39 17.80 15.44 2.92
CA ASN A 39 18.51 15.62 1.67
C ASN A 39 17.51 15.83 0.51
N TRP A 40 17.91 16.55 -0.53
CA TRP A 40 17.02 16.91 -1.65
C TRP A 40 16.43 15.67 -2.36
N TYR A 41 17.20 14.58 -2.50
CA TYR A 41 16.73 13.36 -3.13
C TYR A 41 15.75 12.58 -2.26
N ALA A 42 15.88 12.68 -0.93
CA ALA A 42 14.94 12.08 0.01
C ALA A 42 13.60 12.84 -0.03
N LEU A 43 13.64 14.17 -0.17
CA LEU A 43 12.44 14.97 -0.43
C LEU A 43 11.78 14.58 -1.76
N ALA A 44 12.56 14.45 -2.84
CA ALA A 44 12.05 14.00 -4.13
C ALA A 44 11.42 12.59 -4.03
N GLY A 45 12.09 11.65 -3.36
CA GLY A 45 11.56 10.31 -3.09
C GLY A 45 10.26 10.34 -2.28
N THR A 46 10.14 11.26 -1.32
CA THR A 46 8.91 11.47 -0.52
C THR A 46 7.77 11.95 -1.41
N VAL A 47 8.02 12.89 -2.33
CA VAL A 47 7.01 13.36 -3.30
C VAL A 47 6.58 12.23 -4.23
N VAL A 48 7.53 11.42 -4.74
CA VAL A 48 7.23 10.25 -5.58
C VAL A 48 6.39 9.22 -4.82
N LEU A 49 6.73 8.93 -3.56
CA LEU A 49 5.95 8.03 -2.72
C LEU A 49 4.52 8.56 -2.51
N ALA A 50 4.37 9.83 -2.15
CA ALA A 50 3.07 10.45 -1.94
C ALA A 50 2.20 10.38 -3.20
N ALA A 51 2.78 10.68 -4.37
CA ALA A 51 2.10 10.52 -5.66
C ALA A 51 1.70 9.06 -5.91
N GLY A 52 2.59 8.10 -5.63
CA GLY A 52 2.31 6.66 -5.74
C GLY A 52 1.13 6.21 -4.88
N VAL A 53 1.05 6.68 -3.63
CA VAL A 53 -0.08 6.42 -2.72
C VAL A 53 -1.37 7.02 -3.26
N VAL A 54 -1.36 8.30 -3.65
CA VAL A 54 -2.55 8.99 -4.19
C VAL A 54 -3.08 8.28 -5.43
N ILE A 55 -2.20 7.95 -6.38
CA ILE A 55 -2.57 7.22 -7.59
C ILE A 55 -3.16 5.84 -7.24
N HIS A 56 -2.53 5.11 -6.31
CA HIS A 56 -3.03 3.80 -5.88
C HIS A 56 -4.44 3.89 -5.30
N PHE A 57 -4.70 4.86 -4.42
CA PHE A 57 -6.00 5.07 -3.77
C PHE A 57 -7.08 5.49 -4.75
N ILE A 58 -6.79 6.43 -5.66
CA ILE A 58 -7.74 6.85 -6.70
C ILE A 58 -8.21 5.63 -7.51
N TYR A 59 -7.28 4.81 -7.99
CA TYR A 59 -7.66 3.61 -8.74
C TYR A 59 -8.42 2.58 -7.90
N ALA A 60 -8.06 2.39 -6.63
CA ALA A 60 -8.78 1.49 -5.73
C ALA A 60 -10.24 1.93 -5.54
N ILE A 61 -10.48 3.23 -5.34
CA ILE A 61 -11.83 3.80 -5.23
C ILE A 61 -12.59 3.64 -6.55
N VAL A 62 -12.00 4.03 -7.67
CA VAL A 62 -12.64 3.92 -9.00
C VAL A 62 -13.05 2.47 -9.29
N LEU A 63 -12.17 1.50 -9.05
CA LEU A 63 -12.49 0.08 -9.26
C LEU A 63 -13.59 -0.40 -8.33
N THR A 64 -13.57 0.02 -7.07
CA THR A 64 -14.63 -0.32 -6.11
C THR A 64 -15.98 0.21 -6.57
N LEU A 65 -16.04 1.46 -7.00
CA LEU A 65 -17.27 2.07 -7.51
C LEU A 65 -17.75 1.39 -8.79
N ASN A 66 -16.83 1.05 -9.70
CA ASN A 66 -17.16 0.32 -10.92
C ASN A 66 -17.70 -1.09 -10.62
N ASN A 67 -17.07 -1.83 -9.71
CA ASN A 67 -17.54 -3.15 -9.28
C ASN A 67 -18.92 -3.07 -8.60
N TYR A 68 -19.14 -2.04 -7.77
CA TYR A 68 -20.43 -1.79 -7.14
C TYR A 68 -21.53 -1.50 -8.17
N ARG A 69 -21.23 -0.64 -9.16
CA ARG A 69 -22.16 -0.32 -10.25
C ARG A 69 -22.45 -1.53 -11.14
N ALA A 70 -21.41 -2.30 -11.50
CA ALA A 70 -21.54 -3.50 -12.33
C ALA A 70 -22.38 -4.61 -11.67
N ARG A 71 -22.38 -4.68 -10.33
CA ARG A 71 -23.27 -5.58 -9.58
C ARG A 71 -24.76 -5.23 -9.73
N GLY A 72 -25.08 -3.96 -9.99
CA GLY A 72 -26.46 -3.47 -10.06
C GLY A 72 -27.15 -3.37 -8.70
N SER A 73 -28.47 -3.13 -8.72
CA SER A 73 -29.30 -2.89 -7.53
C SER A 73 -29.79 -4.17 -6.83
N GLN A 74 -29.71 -5.31 -7.52
CA GLN A 74 -30.18 -6.58 -6.98
C GLN A 74 -29.09 -7.24 -6.13
N ARG A 75 -29.47 -7.74 -4.95
CA ARG A 75 -28.56 -8.59 -4.17
C ARG A 75 -28.37 -9.92 -4.88
N TYR A 76 -27.19 -10.52 -4.69
CA TYR A 76 -26.95 -11.88 -5.15
C TYR A 76 -28.01 -12.81 -4.56
N ALA A 77 -28.69 -13.58 -5.41
CA ALA A 77 -29.68 -14.58 -4.98
C ALA A 77 -29.04 -15.66 -4.09
N VAL A 78 -27.75 -15.92 -4.27
CA VAL A 78 -26.94 -16.85 -3.49
C VAL A 78 -25.60 -16.18 -3.19
N THR A 79 -25.16 -16.22 -1.92
CA THR A 79 -23.81 -15.79 -1.55
C THR A 79 -22.92 -17.02 -1.46
N VAL A 80 -22.08 -17.24 -2.47
CA VAL A 80 -21.09 -18.33 -2.44
C VAL A 80 -19.85 -17.87 -1.68
N LYS A 81 -19.45 -18.63 -0.66
CA LYS A 81 -18.13 -18.48 -0.03
C LYS A 81 -17.16 -19.37 -0.78
N GLU A 82 -16.46 -18.80 -1.75
CA GLU A 82 -15.46 -19.56 -2.49
C GLU A 82 -14.33 -20.05 -1.58
N PRO A 83 -13.98 -21.35 -1.61
CA PRO A 83 -12.81 -21.87 -0.93
C PRO A 83 -11.55 -21.13 -1.38
N GLY A 84 -10.72 -20.70 -0.43
CA GLY A 84 -9.46 -19.99 -0.73
C GLY A 84 -9.56 -18.46 -0.79
N VAL A 85 -10.76 -17.87 -0.75
CA VAL A 85 -10.87 -16.40 -0.68
C VAL A 85 -10.73 -15.91 0.76
N ALA A 86 -9.54 -15.40 1.09
CA ALA A 86 -9.24 -14.82 2.39
C ALA A 86 -10.13 -13.59 2.70
N TRP A 87 -10.40 -13.36 3.99
CA TRP A 87 -11.19 -12.20 4.44
C TRP A 87 -10.54 -10.87 4.02
N ALA A 88 -9.21 -10.80 4.06
CA ALA A 88 -8.46 -9.61 3.63
C ALA A 88 -8.77 -9.25 2.18
N SER A 89 -8.83 -10.23 1.28
CA SER A 89 -9.17 -10.04 -0.14
C SER A 89 -10.59 -9.49 -0.34
N LYS A 90 -11.52 -9.75 0.57
CA LYS A 90 -12.90 -9.24 0.51
C LYS A 90 -13.05 -7.83 1.07
N ASN A 91 -12.09 -7.39 1.88
CA ASN A 91 -12.12 -6.09 2.58
C ASN A 91 -10.97 -5.18 2.16
N MET A 92 -10.39 -5.41 0.97
CA MET A 92 -9.22 -4.68 0.46
C MET A 92 -9.44 -3.18 0.34
N LEU A 93 -10.67 -2.67 0.26
CA LEU A 93 -10.92 -1.23 0.29
C LEU A 93 -10.70 -0.63 1.69
N VAL A 94 -11.08 -1.36 2.73
CA VAL A 94 -10.98 -0.91 4.13
C VAL A 94 -9.56 -1.15 4.67
N LEU A 95 -8.94 -2.25 4.22
CA LEU A 95 -7.57 -2.62 4.59
C LEU A 95 -6.51 -1.97 3.71
N GLY A 96 -6.94 -1.36 2.59
CA GLY A 96 -6.08 -0.72 1.59
C GLY A 96 -5.49 0.58 2.08
#